data_AF-A0A919HVS3-F1
#
_entry.id   AF-A0A919HVS3-F1
#
_cell.length_a   1.000
_cell.length_b   1.000
_cell.length_c   1.000
_cell.angle_alpha   90.00
_cell.angle_beta   90.00
_cell.angle_gamma   90.00
#
_symmetry.space_group_name_H-M   'P 1'
#
loop_
_entity.id
_entity.type
_entity.pdbx_description
1 polymer ?
#
loop_
_entity_poly.entity_id
_entity_poly.type
_entity_poly.pdbx_seq_one_letter_code
_entity_poly.pdbx_strand_id
1 'polypeptide(L)'
;MPFTLGQRWISDTESELGLGTVVALDARMVTLLFPAIGENRLYSRNDSPITRVMFNPGDTITSHEGWQLHVDKVNEENGLLSYTGTRLDTQEANVTLREVLLDSKLVFSKPQDRLFAGQIDRMDRFALRYRARKFQSEQYRMPWSGLRGQRTSLIPHQLHIAHDVGRRHAPRVLLADEVGLGKTIEAGMILHQQLLSGAAERVLIVVPETLQHQWLVEMLRRFNLRFSLFDDERYAEAQHDAYNPFETEQLVICSLDFVRRSKQRTEHLCDAEWDLMVVDEAHHGVERRGAEP
;
A
#
# COMPACT_ATOMS: atom_id res chain seq x y z
N MET A 1 28.66 -10.32 9.48
CA MET A 1 29.72 -9.33 9.23
C MET A 1 29.54 -8.17 10.20
N PRO A 2 30.61 -7.55 10.73
CA PRO A 2 30.48 -6.36 11.56
C PRO A 2 30.03 -5.17 10.71
N PHE A 3 29.02 -4.44 11.18
CA PHE A 3 28.62 -3.18 10.58
C PHE A 3 29.60 -2.08 11.00
N THR A 4 29.93 -1.22 10.04
CA THR A 4 30.75 -0.01 10.24
C THR A 4 29.99 1.18 9.67
N LEU A 5 30.15 2.35 10.28
CA LEU A 5 29.60 3.60 9.76
C LEU A 5 30.14 3.89 8.35
N GLY A 6 29.25 4.22 7.41
CA GLY A 6 29.58 4.52 6.02
C GLY A 6 29.45 3.34 5.05
N GLN A 7 29.21 2.12 5.54
CA GLN A 7 29.00 0.96 4.65
C GLN A 7 27.71 1.08 3.84
N ARG A 8 27.72 0.55 2.61
CA ARG A 8 26.54 0.53 1.73
C ARG A 8 25.81 -0.81 1.73
N TRP A 9 24.49 -0.76 1.94
CA TRP A 9 23.63 -1.93 2.09
C TRP A 9 22.31 -1.71 1.32
N ILE A 10 21.72 -2.79 0.83
CA ILE A 10 20.37 -2.79 0.24
C ILE A 10 19.39 -3.56 1.12
N SER A 11 18.12 -3.19 1.09
CA SER A 11 17.03 -3.98 1.66
C SER A 11 16.63 -5.07 0.68
N ASP A 12 16.66 -6.34 1.11
CA ASP A 12 16.23 -7.48 0.29
C ASP A 12 14.70 -7.49 0.09
N THR A 13 13.96 -6.89 1.01
CA THR A 13 12.49 -6.82 0.99
C THR A 13 11.97 -5.59 0.26
N GLU A 14 12.69 -4.47 0.33
CA GLU A 14 12.27 -3.17 -0.20
C GLU A 14 13.34 -2.63 -1.17
N SER A 15 13.53 -3.31 -2.30
CA SER A 15 14.55 -2.94 -3.31
C SER A 15 14.31 -1.56 -3.94
N GLU A 16 13.08 -1.03 -3.82
CA GLU A 16 12.69 0.31 -4.27
C GLU A 16 13.32 1.45 -3.45
N LEU A 17 13.79 1.17 -2.23
CA LEU A 17 14.50 2.14 -1.40
C LEU A 17 15.91 2.47 -1.96
N GLY A 18 16.43 1.64 -2.85
CA GLY A 18 17.77 1.78 -3.41
C GLY A 18 18.88 1.47 -2.40
N LEU A 19 20.02 2.15 -2.55
CA LEU A 19 21.22 1.90 -1.76
C LEU A 19 21.23 2.73 -0.46
N GLY A 20 21.24 2.05 0.69
CA GLY A 20 21.30 2.65 2.02
C GLY A 20 22.74 2.78 2.55
N THR A 21 22.99 3.78 3.40
CA THR A 21 24.26 3.99 4.12
C THR A 21 24.08 3.76 5.61
N VAL A 22 25.00 3.03 6.24
CA VAL A 22 25.04 2.91 7.71
C VAL A 22 25.38 4.26 8.34
N VAL A 23 24.43 4.86 9.04
CA VAL A 23 24.58 6.18 9.70
C VAL A 23 24.65 6.10 11.23
N ALA A 24 24.13 5.03 11.84
CA ALA A 24 24.23 4.80 13.28
C ALA A 24 24.27 3.31 13.60
N LEU A 25 24.92 2.98 14.72
CA LEU A 25 25.09 1.62 15.21
C LEU A 25 24.81 1.55 16.71
N ASP A 26 23.85 0.71 17.08
CA ASP A 26 23.53 0.40 18.47
C ASP A 26 23.92 -1.03 18.83
N ALA A 27 23.71 -1.39 20.10
CA ALA A 27 23.99 -2.73 20.63
C ALA A 27 23.23 -3.84 19.88
N ARG A 28 22.00 -3.57 19.40
CA ARG A 28 21.13 -4.57 18.74
C ARG A 28 20.63 -4.16 17.36
N MET A 29 20.71 -2.88 17.02
CA MET A 29 20.13 -2.31 15.82
C MET A 29 21.19 -1.63 14.95
N VAL A 30 20.91 -1.54 13.65
CA VAL A 30 21.65 -0.75 12.67
C VAL A 30 20.68 0.19 11.96
N THR A 31 21.07 1.45 11.82
CA THR A 31 20.27 2.47 11.11
C THR A 31 20.87 2.71 9.73
N LEU A 32 20.07 2.46 8.70
CA LEU A 32 20.40 2.74 7.30
C LEU A 32 19.64 3.99 6.84
N LEU A 33 20.35 4.99 6.32
CA LEU A 33 19.78 6.12 5.58
C LEU A 33 19.69 5.74 4.10
N PHE A 34 18.51 5.84 3.50
CA PHE A 34 18.29 5.63 2.06
C PHE A 34 18.19 6.98 1.34
N PRO A 35 19.27 7.50 0.73
CA PRO A 35 19.29 8.86 0.20
C PRO A 35 18.37 9.06 -1.01
N ALA A 36 17.96 7.98 -1.68
CA ALA A 36 17.02 8.04 -2.81
C ALA A 36 15.64 8.56 -2.40
N ILE A 37 15.21 8.29 -1.16
CA ILE A 37 13.89 8.67 -0.61
C ILE A 37 14.04 9.63 0.58
N GLY A 38 15.23 9.71 1.18
CA GLY A 38 15.51 10.57 2.34
C GLY A 38 15.04 9.96 3.67
N GLU A 39 14.72 8.67 3.70
CA GLU A 39 14.22 7.97 4.89
C GLU A 39 15.32 7.16 5.60
N ASN A 40 15.16 7.03 6.92
CA ASN A 40 15.95 6.12 7.74
C ASN A 40 15.14 4.85 8.06
N ARG A 41 15.76 3.68 7.96
CA ARG A 41 15.19 2.41 8.42
C ARG A 41 16.09 1.77 9.46
N LEU A 42 15.47 1.15 10.46
CA LEU A 42 16.15 0.43 11.53
C LEU A 42 16.01 -1.08 11.30
N TYR A 43 17.14 -1.78 11.31
CA TYR A 43 17.18 -3.24 11.16
C TYR A 43 17.91 -3.89 12.33
N SER A 44 17.58 -5.17 12.62
CA SER A 44 18.20 -5.93 13.71
C SER A 44 19.52 -6.57 13.28
N ARG A 45 20.63 -6.32 14.00
CA ARG A 45 21.98 -6.78 13.58
C ARG A 45 22.11 -8.29 13.30
N ASN A 46 21.26 -9.13 13.89
CA ASN A 46 21.38 -10.59 13.81
C ASN A 46 20.51 -11.24 12.72
N ASP A 47 19.38 -10.62 12.35
CA ASP A 47 18.41 -11.18 11.40
C ASP A 47 17.82 -10.06 10.53
N SER A 48 18.71 -9.28 9.90
CA SER A 48 18.31 -8.23 8.98
C SER A 48 18.18 -8.80 7.57
N PRO A 49 17.07 -8.52 6.85
CA PRO A 49 16.95 -8.79 5.42
C PRO A 49 17.70 -7.71 4.62
N ILE A 50 18.98 -7.51 4.92
CA ILE A 50 19.82 -6.53 4.23
C ILE A 50 21.08 -7.21 3.71
N THR A 51 21.47 -6.83 2.49
CA THR A 51 22.64 -7.37 1.83
C THR A 51 23.67 -6.28 1.62
N ARG A 52 24.94 -6.56 1.98
CA ARG A 52 26.03 -5.60 1.75
C ARG A 52 26.30 -5.50 0.26
N VAL A 53 26.45 -4.28 -0.23
CA VAL A 53 26.79 -4.04 -1.63
C VAL A 53 28.29 -3.94 -1.77
N MET A 54 28.84 -4.82 -2.60
CA MET A 54 30.26 -4.90 -2.93
C MET A 54 30.36 -5.10 -4.43
N PHE A 55 31.26 -4.35 -5.07
CA PHE A 55 31.59 -4.51 -6.48
C PHE A 55 32.95 -5.18 -6.63
N ASN A 56 33.14 -5.88 -7.74
CA ASN A 56 34.36 -6.61 -8.05
C ASN A 56 35.18 -5.87 -9.13
N PRO A 57 36.50 -6.14 -9.24
CA PRO A 57 37.28 -5.72 -10.38
C PRO A 57 36.64 -6.18 -11.70
N GLY A 58 36.50 -5.25 -12.66
CA GLY A 58 35.79 -5.43 -13.92
C GLY A 58 34.37 -4.84 -13.94
N ASP A 59 33.78 -4.54 -12.78
CA ASP A 59 32.48 -3.88 -12.71
C ASP A 59 32.56 -2.40 -13.11
N THR A 60 31.47 -1.87 -13.64
CA THR A 60 31.32 -0.43 -13.89
C THR A 60 30.36 0.15 -12.85
N ILE A 61 30.84 1.09 -12.05
CA ILE A 61 30.09 1.70 -10.95
C ILE A 61 29.86 3.19 -11.21
N THR A 62 28.77 3.74 -10.66
CA THR A 62 28.40 5.16 -10.83
C THR A 62 28.57 5.91 -9.51
N SER A 63 29.24 7.06 -9.56
CA SER A 63 29.34 8.01 -8.46
C SER A 63 28.02 8.78 -8.29
N HIS A 64 27.76 9.28 -7.08
CA HIS A 64 26.66 10.21 -6.81
C HIS A 64 26.69 11.50 -7.66
N GLU A 65 27.86 11.88 -8.20
CA GLU A 65 28.03 12.98 -9.14
C GLU A 65 27.67 12.61 -10.60
N GLY A 66 27.27 11.36 -10.85
CA GLY A 66 26.78 10.88 -12.15
C GLY A 66 27.84 10.31 -13.09
N TRP A 67 29.14 10.45 -12.78
CA TRP A 67 30.22 9.87 -13.58
C TRP A 67 30.47 8.39 -13.25
N GLN A 68 31.04 7.66 -14.22
CA GLN A 68 31.27 6.22 -14.11
C GLN A 68 32.75 5.84 -13.95
N LEU A 69 33.01 4.81 -13.16
CA LEU A 69 34.32 4.23 -12.90
C LEU A 69 34.32 2.76 -13.33
N HIS A 70 35.30 2.36 -14.14
CA HIS A 70 35.64 0.95 -14.32
C HIS A 70 36.55 0.51 -13.18
N VAL A 71 36.14 -0.49 -12.40
CA VAL A 71 36.86 -0.92 -11.20
C VAL A 71 38.04 -1.81 -11.57
N ASP A 72 39.26 -1.37 -11.28
CA ASP A 72 40.48 -2.18 -11.49
C ASP A 72 40.90 -2.89 -10.20
N LYS A 73 40.70 -2.23 -9.04
CA LYS A 73 41.09 -2.73 -7.73
C LYS A 73 40.10 -2.29 -6.65
N VAL A 74 39.89 -3.15 -5.67
CA VAL A 74 39.12 -2.84 -4.45
C VAL A 74 40.06 -2.91 -3.26
N ASN A 75 40.11 -1.84 -2.46
CA ASN A 75 40.86 -1.81 -1.20
C ASN A 75 39.87 -1.69 -0.02
N GLU A 76 40.09 -2.49 1.03
CA GLU A 76 39.32 -2.44 2.26
C GLU A 76 40.19 -1.87 3.39
N GLU A 77 39.72 -0.78 4.01
CA GLU A 77 40.36 -0.17 5.18
C GLU A 77 39.30 0.08 6.26
N ASN A 78 39.56 -0.38 7.49
CA ASN A 78 38.65 -0.22 8.64
C ASN A 78 37.20 -0.72 8.38
N GLY A 79 37.03 -1.74 7.53
CA GLY A 79 35.72 -2.29 7.17
C GLY A 79 34.93 -1.45 6.16
N LEU A 80 35.57 -0.44 5.56
CA LEU A 80 35.05 0.36 4.45
C LEU A 80 35.76 0.03 3.14
N LEU A 81 34.99 0.02 2.05
CA LEU A 81 35.48 -0.28 0.71
C LEU A 81 35.79 1.01 -0.08
N SER A 82 36.90 0.98 -0.78
CA SER A 82 37.30 1.98 -1.77
C SER A 82 37.63 1.30 -3.09
N TYR A 83 37.07 1.84 -4.17
CA TYR A 83 37.19 1.32 -5.52
C TYR A 83 38.15 2.20 -6.30
N THR A 84 39.26 1.65 -6.78
CA THR A 84 40.22 2.37 -7.61
C THR A 84 40.14 1.84 -9.04
N GLY A 85 40.14 2.74 -10.02
CA GLY A 85 40.24 2.34 -11.41
C GLY A 85 40.20 3.51 -12.38
N THR A 86 39.61 3.30 -13.55
CA THR A 86 39.63 4.27 -14.65
C THR A 86 38.27 4.96 -14.80
N ARG A 87 38.27 6.30 -14.77
CA ARG A 87 37.04 7.08 -15.00
C ARG A 87 36.69 7.09 -16.49
N LEU A 88 35.47 6.70 -16.84
CA LEU A 88 35.07 6.50 -18.23
C LEU A 88 34.92 7.82 -19.02
N ASP A 89 34.48 8.89 -18.36
CA ASP A 89 34.20 10.17 -19.04
C ASP A 89 35.49 10.93 -19.42
N THR A 90 36.49 10.90 -18.54
CA THR A 90 37.74 11.66 -18.69
C THR A 90 38.94 10.78 -19.04
N GLN A 91 38.79 9.45 -19.03
CA GLN A 91 39.86 8.46 -19.17
C GLN A 91 41.01 8.62 -18.16
N GLU A 92 40.76 9.27 -17.02
CA GLU A 92 41.73 9.38 -15.95
C GLU A 92 41.90 8.03 -15.24
N ALA A 93 43.14 7.53 -15.20
CA ALA A 93 43.50 6.31 -14.51
C ALA A 93 43.76 6.56 -13.01
N ASN A 94 43.58 5.52 -12.19
CA ASN A 94 43.79 5.52 -10.74
C ASN A 94 42.87 6.47 -9.94
N VAL A 95 41.69 6.77 -10.45
CA VAL A 95 40.66 7.50 -9.69
C VAL A 95 40.09 6.59 -8.60
N THR A 96 39.96 7.11 -7.38
CA THR A 96 39.43 6.36 -6.24
C THR A 96 38.05 6.86 -5.82
N LEU A 97 37.08 5.96 -5.80
CA LEU A 97 35.71 6.20 -5.36
C LEU A 97 35.45 5.44 -4.05
N ARG A 98 35.10 6.17 -2.98
CA ARG A 98 34.72 5.57 -1.69
C ARG A 98 33.29 5.04 -1.74
N GLU A 99 32.98 3.93 -1.05
CA GLU A 99 31.63 3.34 -1.10
C GLU A 99 30.52 4.33 -0.66
N VAL A 100 30.81 5.24 0.27
CA VAL A 100 29.87 6.29 0.73
C VAL A 100 29.38 7.18 -0.42
N LEU A 101 30.20 7.36 -1.46
CA LEU A 101 29.94 8.22 -2.62
C LEU A 101 29.29 7.49 -3.79
N LEU A 102 28.94 6.21 -3.64
CA LEU A 102 28.20 5.45 -4.64
C LEU A 102 26.79 6.00 -4.83
N ASP A 103 26.32 6.04 -6.08
CA ASP A 103 24.96 6.47 -6.41
C ASP A 103 23.92 5.66 -5.63
N SER A 104 22.91 6.36 -5.11
CA SER A 104 21.83 5.77 -4.33
C SER A 104 20.76 5.10 -5.20
N LYS A 105 20.79 5.37 -6.52
CA LYS A 105 19.87 4.80 -7.53
C LYS A 105 20.27 3.40 -8.00
N LEU A 106 21.29 2.78 -7.40
CA LEU A 106 21.71 1.42 -7.71
C LEU A 106 20.61 0.42 -7.33
N VAL A 107 19.81 0.02 -8.32
CA VAL A 107 18.84 -1.07 -8.20
C VAL A 107 19.45 -2.30 -8.84
N PHE A 108 19.90 -3.28 -8.04
CA PHE A 108 20.22 -4.63 -8.51
C PHE A 108 18.92 -5.34 -8.90
N SER A 109 18.34 -4.94 -10.04
CA SER A 109 17.01 -5.38 -10.46
C SER A 109 17.00 -6.75 -11.12
N LYS A 110 18.12 -7.14 -11.76
CA LYS A 110 18.17 -8.39 -12.51
C LYS A 110 18.75 -9.53 -11.66
N PRO A 111 18.09 -10.70 -11.64
CA PRO A 111 18.55 -11.84 -10.83
C PRO A 111 19.93 -12.35 -11.27
N GLN A 112 20.32 -12.17 -12.53
CA GLN A 112 21.66 -12.51 -13.03
C GLN A 112 22.76 -11.65 -12.39
N ASP A 113 22.51 -10.35 -12.18
CA ASP A 113 23.50 -9.42 -11.63
C ASP A 113 23.71 -9.73 -10.14
N ARG A 114 22.62 -10.08 -9.43
CA ARG A 114 22.67 -10.58 -8.05
C ARG A 114 23.47 -11.88 -7.95
N LEU A 115 23.25 -12.83 -8.86
CA LEU A 115 24.00 -14.09 -8.89
C LEU A 115 25.49 -13.89 -9.17
N PHE A 116 25.85 -13.03 -10.13
CA PHE A 116 27.25 -12.71 -10.46
C PHE A 116 27.94 -11.95 -9.33
N ALA A 117 27.21 -11.13 -8.56
CA ALA A 117 27.69 -10.49 -7.34
C ALA A 117 27.74 -11.44 -6.13
N GLY A 118 27.44 -12.75 -6.29
CA GLY A 118 27.45 -13.73 -5.21
C GLY A 118 26.28 -13.62 -4.23
N GLN A 119 25.24 -12.84 -4.55
CA GLN A 119 24.02 -12.74 -3.75
C GLN A 119 23.11 -13.93 -4.05
N ILE A 120 23.29 -15.00 -3.28
CA ILE A 120 22.49 -16.23 -3.43
C ILE A 120 21.42 -16.27 -2.34
N ASP A 121 20.17 -16.07 -2.73
CA ASP A 121 19.02 -16.24 -1.84
C ASP A 121 18.86 -17.71 -1.42
N ARG A 122 18.27 -17.96 -0.25
CA ARG A 122 17.96 -19.32 0.18
C ARG A 122 16.98 -20.01 -0.77
N MET A 123 17.20 -21.30 -1.04
CA MET A 123 16.38 -22.10 -1.97
C MET A 123 14.90 -22.17 -1.56
N ASP A 124 14.60 -22.20 -0.27
CA ASP A 124 13.23 -22.18 0.25
C ASP A 124 12.50 -20.86 -0.04
N ARG A 125 13.21 -19.72 0.03
CA ARG A 125 12.67 -18.41 -0.35
C ARG A 125 12.40 -18.31 -1.85
N PHE A 126 13.30 -18.84 -2.68
CA PHE A 126 13.08 -18.91 -4.13
C PHE A 126 11.84 -19.75 -4.47
N ALA A 127 11.74 -20.95 -3.89
CA ALA A 127 10.58 -21.83 -4.07
C ALA A 127 9.28 -21.18 -3.59
N LEU A 128 9.30 -20.50 -2.44
CA LEU A 128 8.15 -19.76 -1.91
C LEU A 128 7.73 -18.63 -2.86
N ARG A 129 8.67 -17.83 -3.36
CA ARG A 129 8.38 -16.73 -4.30
C ARG A 129 7.69 -17.25 -5.57
N TYR A 130 8.17 -18.35 -6.13
CA TYR A 130 7.55 -19.00 -7.28
C TYR A 130 6.12 -19.47 -6.97
N ARG A 131 5.94 -20.21 -5.86
CA ARG A 131 4.62 -20.72 -5.43
C ARG A 131 3.64 -19.58 -5.15
N ALA A 132 4.08 -18.53 -4.47
CA ALA A 132 3.27 -17.36 -4.15
C ALA A 132 2.74 -16.69 -5.42
N ARG A 133 3.60 -16.44 -6.43
CA ARG A 133 3.18 -15.86 -7.71
C ARG A 133 2.19 -16.76 -8.47
N LYS A 134 2.44 -18.08 -8.48
CA LYS A 134 1.54 -19.04 -9.11
C LYS A 134 0.16 -19.04 -8.44
N PHE A 135 0.11 -19.21 -7.12
CA PHE A 135 -1.15 -19.22 -6.37
C PHE A 135 -1.89 -17.89 -6.48
N GLN A 136 -1.19 -16.76 -6.35
CA GLN A 136 -1.78 -15.44 -6.50
C GLN A 136 -2.42 -15.28 -7.89
N SER A 137 -1.74 -15.70 -8.96
CA SER A 137 -2.29 -15.66 -10.32
C SER A 137 -3.53 -16.54 -10.48
N GLU A 138 -3.51 -17.76 -9.95
CA GLU A 138 -4.66 -18.67 -9.99
C GLU A 138 -5.86 -18.09 -9.23
N GLN A 139 -5.64 -17.47 -8.06
CA GLN A 139 -6.71 -16.88 -7.26
C GLN A 139 -7.35 -15.66 -7.94
N TYR A 140 -6.56 -14.77 -8.55
CA TYR A 140 -7.09 -13.59 -9.24
C TYR A 140 -7.93 -13.93 -10.48
N ARG A 141 -7.64 -15.04 -11.15
CA ARG A 141 -8.37 -15.49 -12.35
C ARG A 141 -9.68 -16.21 -12.04
N MET A 142 -9.99 -16.45 -10.76
CA MET A 142 -11.21 -17.16 -10.37
C MET A 142 -12.46 -16.35 -10.76
N PRO A 143 -13.48 -16.97 -11.39
CA PRO A 143 -14.70 -16.26 -11.81
C PRO A 143 -15.48 -15.60 -10.67
N TRP A 144 -15.36 -16.14 -9.46
CA TRP A 144 -16.01 -15.69 -8.22
C TRP A 144 -15.02 -14.99 -7.28
N SER A 145 -14.01 -14.31 -7.84
CA SER A 145 -13.15 -13.41 -7.06
C SER A 145 -14.00 -12.35 -6.35
N GLY A 146 -13.68 -12.08 -5.08
CA GLY A 146 -14.46 -11.18 -4.22
C GLY A 146 -15.61 -11.82 -3.44
N LEU A 147 -16.03 -13.05 -3.77
CA LEU A 147 -17.17 -13.74 -3.12
C LEU A 147 -16.76 -14.96 -2.29
N ARG A 148 -15.50 -15.03 -1.84
CA ARG A 148 -15.00 -16.12 -0.98
C ARG A 148 -14.37 -15.65 0.34
N GLY A 149 -14.03 -14.37 0.45
CA GLY A 149 -13.34 -13.81 1.61
C GLY A 149 -14.28 -13.47 2.76
N GLN A 150 -15.57 -13.34 2.46
CA GLN A 150 -16.57 -12.92 3.43
C GLN A 150 -16.87 -14.02 4.46
N ARG A 151 -17.03 -13.62 5.72
CA ARG A 151 -17.43 -14.51 6.82
C ARG A 151 -18.95 -14.60 6.92
N THR A 152 -19.58 -15.14 5.88
CA THR A 152 -21.04 -15.33 5.80
C THR A 152 -21.38 -16.73 5.32
N SER A 153 -22.60 -17.17 5.60
CA SER A 153 -23.15 -18.37 4.97
C SER A 153 -23.28 -18.16 3.46
N LEU A 154 -23.08 -19.23 2.69
CA LEU A 154 -23.20 -19.22 1.23
C LEU A 154 -24.67 -19.42 0.83
N ILE A 155 -25.47 -18.37 0.97
CA ILE A 155 -26.90 -18.41 0.64
C ILE A 155 -27.08 -18.09 -0.85
N PRO A 156 -27.73 -18.96 -1.65
CA PRO A 156 -27.78 -18.83 -3.12
C PRO A 156 -28.31 -17.49 -3.64
N HIS A 157 -29.39 -16.96 -3.05
CA HIS A 157 -29.98 -15.69 -3.52
C HIS A 157 -29.03 -14.50 -3.29
N GLN A 158 -28.38 -14.45 -2.11
CA GLN A 158 -27.42 -13.40 -1.77
C GLN A 158 -26.21 -13.42 -2.71
N LEU A 159 -25.68 -14.62 -2.99
CA LEU A 159 -24.55 -14.79 -3.91
C LEU A 159 -24.91 -14.42 -5.35
N HIS A 160 -26.15 -14.70 -5.77
CA HIS A 160 -26.63 -14.34 -7.10
C HIS A 160 -26.69 -12.82 -7.26
N ILE A 161 -27.31 -12.12 -6.30
CA ILE A 161 -27.40 -10.65 -6.28
C ILE A 161 -26.00 -10.04 -6.26
N ALA A 162 -25.13 -10.50 -5.35
CA ALA A 162 -23.78 -9.99 -5.26
C ALA A 162 -22.97 -10.21 -6.55
N HIS A 163 -23.09 -11.37 -7.19
CA HIS A 163 -22.40 -11.66 -8.45
C HIS A 163 -22.93 -10.81 -9.62
N ASP A 164 -24.25 -10.63 -9.73
CA ASP A 164 -24.85 -9.84 -10.81
C ASP A 164 -24.57 -8.34 -10.64
N VAL A 165 -24.76 -7.80 -9.43
CA VAL A 165 -24.58 -6.37 -9.15
C VAL A 165 -23.10 -6.00 -9.02
N GLY A 166 -22.32 -6.78 -8.29
CA GLY A 166 -20.93 -6.46 -7.97
C GLY A 166 -19.96 -6.50 -9.16
N ARG A 167 -20.39 -7.05 -10.32
CA ARG A 167 -19.63 -7.04 -11.57
C ARG A 167 -19.96 -5.87 -12.50
N ARG A 168 -21.00 -5.09 -12.21
CA ARG A 168 -21.39 -3.94 -13.02
C ARG A 168 -20.44 -2.78 -12.76
N HIS A 169 -20.20 -1.98 -13.79
CA HIS A 169 -19.53 -0.69 -13.62
C HIS A 169 -20.53 0.32 -13.05
N ALA A 170 -20.17 1.00 -11.96
CA ALA A 170 -21.01 1.98 -11.25
C ALA A 170 -22.47 1.48 -10.98
N PRO A 171 -22.65 0.40 -10.19
CA PRO A 171 -23.96 -0.20 -9.95
C PRO A 171 -24.91 0.77 -9.23
N ARG A 172 -26.10 0.96 -9.80
CA ARG A 172 -27.21 1.69 -9.17
C ARG A 172 -28.38 0.73 -8.99
N VAL A 173 -28.58 0.25 -7.77
CA VAL A 173 -29.58 -0.78 -7.45
C VAL A 173 -30.33 -0.43 -6.17
N LEU A 174 -31.56 -0.92 -6.07
CA LEU A 174 -32.35 -0.88 -4.83
C LEU A 174 -32.50 -2.32 -4.33
N LEU A 175 -31.91 -2.61 -3.17
CA LEU A 175 -32.11 -3.88 -2.47
C LEU A 175 -33.40 -3.79 -1.64
N ALA A 176 -34.47 -4.41 -2.12
CA ALA A 176 -35.81 -4.32 -1.54
C ALA A 176 -36.30 -5.66 -0.96
N ASP A 177 -35.38 -6.57 -0.63
CA ASP A 177 -35.71 -7.85 -0.01
C ASP A 177 -36.42 -7.67 1.33
N GLU A 178 -37.12 -8.71 1.78
CA GLU A 178 -37.78 -8.72 3.08
C GLU A 178 -36.79 -8.42 4.23
N VAL A 179 -37.33 -7.91 5.34
CA VAL A 179 -36.54 -7.63 6.54
C VAL A 179 -35.93 -8.94 7.05
N GLY A 180 -34.61 -8.94 7.26
CA GLY A 180 -33.87 -10.13 7.72
C GLY A 180 -33.32 -11.04 6.62
N LEU A 181 -33.59 -10.78 5.34
CA LEU A 181 -33.03 -11.59 4.22
C LEU A 181 -31.55 -11.32 3.90
N GLY A 182 -30.94 -10.34 4.59
CA GLY A 182 -29.50 -10.07 4.52
C GLY A 182 -29.08 -8.98 3.54
N LYS A 183 -29.90 -7.94 3.35
CA LYS A 183 -29.56 -6.76 2.54
C LYS A 183 -28.18 -6.16 2.87
N THR A 184 -27.85 -6.06 4.17
CA THR A 184 -26.52 -5.59 4.63
C THR A 184 -25.40 -6.51 4.19
N ILE A 185 -25.64 -7.83 4.15
CA ILE A 185 -24.67 -8.83 3.69
C ILE A 185 -24.46 -8.70 2.17
N GLU A 186 -25.53 -8.57 1.40
CA GLU A 186 -25.47 -8.37 -0.05
C GLU A 186 -24.73 -7.09 -0.40
N ALA A 187 -25.06 -5.97 0.27
CA ALA A 187 -24.35 -4.71 0.13
C ALA A 187 -22.85 -4.88 0.46
N GLY A 188 -22.51 -5.54 1.57
CA GLY A 188 -21.13 -5.82 1.93
C GLY A 188 -20.38 -6.69 0.92
N MET A 189 -21.04 -7.68 0.31
CA MET A 189 -20.44 -8.49 -0.77
C MET A 189 -20.17 -7.65 -2.02
N ILE A 190 -21.09 -6.77 -2.40
CA ILE A 190 -20.93 -5.85 -3.54
C ILE A 190 -19.76 -4.91 -3.29
N LEU A 191 -19.71 -4.27 -2.10
CA LEU A 191 -18.61 -3.38 -1.71
C LEU A 191 -17.26 -4.10 -1.73
N HIS A 192 -17.18 -5.27 -1.10
CA HIS A 192 -15.96 -6.07 -1.05
C HIS A 192 -15.48 -6.47 -2.46
N GLN A 193 -16.39 -6.81 -3.37
CA GLN A 193 -16.04 -7.16 -4.75
C GLN A 193 -15.52 -5.94 -5.53
N GLN A 194 -16.18 -4.78 -5.41
CA GLN A 194 -15.79 -3.55 -6.10
C GLN A 194 -14.41 -3.06 -5.62
N LEU A 195 -14.19 -3.03 -4.30
CA LEU A 195 -12.89 -2.69 -3.70
C LEU A 195 -11.78 -3.66 -4.10
N LEU A 196 -12.05 -4.98 -4.08
CA LEU A 196 -11.05 -5.98 -4.47
C LEU A 196 -10.68 -5.89 -5.96
N SER A 197 -11.61 -5.48 -6.80
CA SER A 197 -11.38 -5.29 -8.24
C SER A 197 -10.67 -3.99 -8.59
N GLY A 198 -10.56 -3.06 -7.62
CA GLY A 198 -10.05 -1.69 -7.86
C GLY A 198 -11.01 -0.82 -8.68
N ALA A 199 -12.27 -1.25 -8.84
CA ALA A 199 -13.29 -0.46 -9.54
C ALA A 199 -13.88 0.65 -8.65
N ALA A 200 -13.71 0.53 -7.34
CA ALA A 200 -13.99 1.56 -6.36
C ALA A 200 -12.84 1.62 -5.37
N GLU A 201 -12.49 2.82 -4.93
CA GLU A 201 -11.56 3.08 -3.83
C GLU A 201 -12.28 3.81 -2.70
N ARG A 202 -13.23 4.69 -3.06
CA ARG A 202 -13.98 5.55 -2.13
C ARG A 202 -15.41 5.09 -1.96
N VAL A 203 -15.79 4.77 -0.71
CA VAL A 203 -17.12 4.27 -0.37
C VAL A 203 -17.73 5.08 0.77
N LEU A 204 -18.96 5.55 0.53
CA LEU A 204 -19.80 6.20 1.53
C LEU A 204 -20.96 5.30 1.93
N ILE A 205 -21.18 5.15 3.24
CA ILE A 205 -22.33 4.46 3.81
C ILE A 205 -23.12 5.44 4.67
N VAL A 206 -24.31 5.81 4.22
CA VAL A 206 -25.24 6.70 4.94
C VAL A 206 -26.30 5.85 5.62
N VAL A 207 -26.31 5.88 6.95
CA VAL A 207 -27.20 5.04 7.77
C VAL A 207 -27.70 5.84 8.99
N PRO A 208 -28.88 5.51 9.53
CA PRO A 208 -29.33 6.08 10.81
C PRO A 208 -28.29 5.91 11.92
N GLU A 209 -28.18 6.88 12.84
CA GLU A 209 -27.19 6.86 13.94
C GLU A 209 -27.24 5.55 14.74
N THR A 210 -28.44 5.00 14.94
CA THR A 210 -28.67 3.73 15.64
C THR A 210 -28.06 2.50 14.94
N LEU A 211 -27.82 2.56 13.63
CA LEU A 211 -27.29 1.44 12.84
C LEU A 211 -25.80 1.59 12.50
N GLN A 212 -25.18 2.75 12.75
CA GLN A 212 -23.77 3.02 12.41
C GLN A 212 -22.81 1.97 12.99
N HIS A 213 -22.94 1.67 14.28
CA HIS A 213 -22.08 0.66 14.92
C HIS A 213 -22.30 -0.75 14.38
N GLN A 214 -23.54 -1.10 14.02
CA GLN A 214 -23.82 -2.40 13.41
C GLN A 214 -23.10 -2.51 12.06
N TRP A 215 -23.25 -1.51 11.19
CA TRP A 215 -22.57 -1.45 9.90
C TRP A 215 -21.05 -1.50 10.04
N LEU A 216 -20.47 -0.72 10.95
CA LEU A 216 -19.04 -0.71 11.22
C LEU A 216 -18.53 -2.10 11.63
N VAL A 217 -19.24 -2.78 12.54
CA VAL A 217 -18.86 -4.12 13.00
C VAL A 217 -19.04 -5.16 11.90
N GLU A 218 -20.12 -5.11 11.13
CA GLU A 218 -20.36 -6.04 10.03
C GLU A 218 -19.32 -5.90 8.92
N MET A 219 -19.03 -4.67 8.48
CA MET A 219 -18.01 -4.39 7.46
C MET A 219 -16.63 -4.88 7.93
N LEU A 220 -16.26 -4.61 9.18
CA LEU A 220 -14.98 -5.02 9.72
C LEU A 220 -14.87 -6.54 9.90
N ARG A 221 -15.85 -7.16 10.57
CA ARG A 221 -15.75 -8.56 10.98
C ARG A 221 -16.11 -9.53 9.87
N ARG A 222 -17.05 -9.18 8.99
CA ARG A 222 -17.51 -10.07 7.90
C ARG A 222 -16.75 -9.85 6.61
N PHE A 223 -16.38 -8.60 6.30
CA PHE A 223 -15.79 -8.23 5.00
C PHE A 223 -14.36 -7.69 5.09
N ASN A 224 -13.78 -7.59 6.29
CA ASN A 224 -12.45 -7.03 6.51
C ASN A 224 -12.28 -5.57 6.05
N LEU A 225 -13.38 -4.81 5.98
CA LEU A 225 -13.40 -3.40 5.59
C LEU A 225 -13.43 -2.51 6.83
N ARG A 226 -12.44 -1.62 6.98
CA ARG A 226 -12.33 -0.68 8.09
C ARG A 226 -12.93 0.65 7.68
N PHE A 227 -14.16 0.90 8.10
CA PHE A 227 -14.81 2.20 7.91
C PHE A 227 -14.49 3.14 9.07
N SER A 228 -14.32 4.41 8.72
CA SER A 228 -14.16 5.51 9.66
C SER A 228 -15.53 6.13 9.92
N LEU A 229 -15.89 6.23 11.21
CA LEU A 229 -17.15 6.86 11.62
C LEU A 229 -16.97 8.37 11.65
N PHE A 230 -17.85 9.10 10.96
CA PHE A 230 -17.83 10.56 10.93
C PHE A 230 -18.97 11.12 11.77
N ASP A 231 -18.60 11.66 12.93
CA ASP A 231 -19.43 12.46 13.82
C ASP A 231 -18.94 13.92 13.86
N ASP A 232 -19.58 14.75 14.70
CA ASP A 232 -19.22 16.16 14.83
C ASP A 232 -17.78 16.39 15.29
N GLU A 233 -17.26 15.53 16.17
CA GLU A 233 -15.89 15.61 16.70
C GLU A 233 -14.88 15.27 15.61
N ARG A 234 -15.02 14.11 14.95
CA ARG A 234 -14.14 13.67 13.87
C ARG A 234 -14.13 14.65 12.70
N TYR A 235 -15.29 15.24 12.38
CA TYR A 235 -15.38 16.24 11.33
C TYR A 235 -14.64 17.54 11.69
N ALA A 236 -14.77 18.02 12.93
CA ALA A 236 -14.06 19.21 13.38
C ALA A 236 -12.55 19.01 13.38
N GLU A 237 -12.07 17.83 13.77
CA GLU A 237 -10.65 17.46 13.68
C GLU A 237 -10.17 17.50 12.22
N ALA A 238 -10.85 16.76 11.34
CA ALA A 238 -10.45 16.62 9.94
C ALA A 238 -10.51 17.94 9.14
N GLN A 239 -11.27 18.95 9.58
CA GLN A 239 -11.25 20.30 9.01
C GLN A 239 -9.90 21.02 9.17
N HIS A 240 -9.08 20.61 10.14
CA HIS A 240 -7.75 21.18 10.32
C HIS A 240 -6.72 20.53 9.39
N ASP A 241 -6.94 19.27 9.02
CA ASP A 241 -6.00 18.45 8.24
C ASP A 241 -6.20 18.59 6.73
N ALA A 242 -7.43 18.84 6.26
CA ALA A 242 -7.76 18.95 4.85
C ALA A 242 -8.86 19.99 4.59
N TYR A 243 -8.90 20.52 3.36
CA TYR A 243 -9.96 21.42 2.92
C TYR A 243 -11.33 20.73 2.94
N ASN A 244 -11.39 19.51 2.40
CA ASN A 244 -12.55 18.64 2.49
C ASN A 244 -12.29 17.54 3.53
N PRO A 245 -12.97 17.56 4.70
CA PRO A 245 -12.76 16.57 5.75
C PRO A 245 -13.00 15.12 5.30
N PHE A 246 -13.88 14.91 4.32
CA PHE A 246 -14.20 13.57 3.81
C PHE A 246 -13.10 12.98 2.92
N GLU A 247 -12.12 13.76 2.48
CA GLU A 247 -10.98 13.28 1.68
C GLU A 247 -9.88 12.63 2.53
N THR A 248 -9.89 12.88 3.85
CA THR A 248 -8.95 12.29 4.80
C THR A 248 -9.07 10.77 4.90
N GLU A 249 -10.23 10.22 4.56
CA GLU A 249 -10.57 8.80 4.69
C GLU A 249 -11.20 8.29 3.37
N GLN A 250 -10.99 7.02 3.05
CA GLN A 250 -11.54 6.41 1.82
C GLN A 250 -12.88 5.69 2.06
N LEU A 251 -13.10 5.19 3.27
CA LEU A 251 -14.29 4.41 3.65
C LEU A 251 -14.99 5.12 4.82
N VAL A 252 -16.14 5.74 4.55
CA VAL A 252 -16.84 6.59 5.53
C VAL A 252 -18.23 6.08 5.86
N ILE A 253 -18.58 6.07 7.15
CA ILE A 253 -19.95 5.90 7.64
C ILE A 253 -20.40 7.20 8.30
N CYS A 254 -21.59 7.70 7.94
CA CYS A 254 -22.20 8.86 8.59
C CYS A 254 -23.73 8.77 8.64
N SER A 255 -24.36 9.62 9.44
CA SER A 255 -25.83 9.76 9.44
C SER A 255 -26.28 10.88 8.52
N LEU A 256 -27.49 10.72 7.97
CA LEU A 256 -28.10 11.77 7.17
C LEU A 256 -28.33 13.04 7.98
N ASP A 257 -28.71 12.90 9.26
CA ASP A 257 -28.90 14.04 10.17
C ASP A 257 -27.59 14.80 10.41
N PHE A 258 -26.47 14.09 10.61
CA PHE A 258 -25.15 14.69 10.74
C PHE A 258 -24.76 15.54 9.52
N VAL A 259 -25.01 15.03 8.31
CA VAL A 259 -24.69 15.72 7.05
C VAL A 259 -25.61 16.94 6.84
N ARG A 260 -26.90 16.83 7.20
CA ARG A 260 -27.90 17.90 7.04
C ARG A 260 -27.75 19.06 8.02
N ARG A 261 -27.02 18.89 9.13
CA ARG A 261 -26.77 19.96 10.12
C ARG A 261 -26.08 21.20 9.55
N SER A 262 -25.33 21.06 8.46
CA SER A 262 -24.63 22.17 7.81
C SER A 262 -24.65 22.03 6.30
N LYS A 263 -24.97 23.12 5.60
CA LYS A 263 -24.93 23.16 4.14
C LYS A 263 -23.52 22.88 3.61
N GLN A 264 -22.50 23.40 4.30
CA GLN A 264 -21.09 23.17 3.97
C GLN A 264 -20.73 21.68 4.05
N ARG A 265 -21.23 20.94 5.05
CA ARG A 265 -21.00 19.48 5.16
C ARG A 265 -21.59 18.72 3.98
N THR A 266 -22.79 19.11 3.56
CA THR A 266 -23.45 18.50 2.41
C THR A 266 -22.68 18.79 1.12
N GLU A 267 -22.23 20.03 0.92
CA GLU A 267 -21.40 20.43 -0.24
C GLU A 267 -20.09 19.63 -0.25
N HIS A 268 -19.34 19.59 0.86
CA HIS A 268 -18.11 18.79 0.99
C HIS A 268 -18.33 17.30 0.72
N LEU A 269 -19.45 16.72 1.17
CA LEU A 269 -19.76 15.31 0.95
C LEU A 269 -20.08 15.02 -0.52
N CYS A 270 -20.76 15.93 -1.22
CA CYS A 270 -21.03 15.81 -2.65
C CYS A 270 -19.75 15.95 -3.50
N ASP A 271 -18.82 16.81 -3.05
CA ASP A 271 -17.57 17.09 -3.76
C ASP A 271 -16.46 16.05 -3.47
N ALA A 272 -16.67 15.12 -2.52
CA ALA A 272 -15.68 14.12 -2.11
C ALA A 272 -15.50 12.91 -3.06
N GLU A 273 -16.01 13.02 -4.30
CA GLU A 273 -15.84 12.08 -5.42
C GLU A 273 -15.98 10.59 -5.04
N TRP A 274 -17.15 10.20 -4.52
CA TRP A 274 -17.42 8.81 -4.15
C TRP A 274 -17.67 7.91 -5.37
N ASP A 275 -17.00 6.76 -5.42
CA ASP A 275 -17.26 5.73 -6.43
C ASP A 275 -18.56 4.98 -6.14
N LEU A 276 -18.82 4.72 -4.85
CA LEU A 276 -19.99 4.00 -4.37
C LEU A 276 -20.62 4.69 -3.16
N MET A 277 -21.95 4.72 -3.15
CA MET A 277 -22.73 5.17 -2.01
C MET A 277 -23.78 4.12 -1.67
N VAL A 278 -23.85 3.76 -0.39
CA VAL A 278 -24.89 2.92 0.19
C VAL A 278 -25.76 3.79 1.07
N VAL A 279 -27.08 3.70 0.90
CA VAL A 279 -28.06 4.37 1.77
C VAL A 279 -28.95 3.30 2.36
N ASP A 280 -28.87 3.11 3.67
CA ASP A 280 -29.76 2.20 4.39
C ASP A 280 -31.01 2.95 4.86
N GLU A 281 -32.13 2.24 4.97
CA GLU A 281 -33.45 2.80 5.30
C GLU A 281 -33.85 4.02 4.44
N ALA A 282 -33.55 3.95 3.14
CA ALA A 282 -33.82 5.02 2.16
C ALA A 282 -35.31 5.44 2.09
N HIS A 283 -36.22 4.62 2.63
CA HIS A 283 -37.65 4.89 2.69
C HIS A 283 -38.02 6.07 3.62
N HIS A 284 -37.19 6.40 4.61
CA HIS A 284 -37.37 7.58 5.46
C HIS A 284 -37.10 8.91 4.73
N GLY A 285 -36.49 8.87 3.54
CA GLY A 285 -36.20 10.06 2.72
C GLY A 285 -37.37 10.55 1.86
N VAL A 286 -38.50 9.84 1.84
CA VAL A 286 -39.68 10.18 1.02
C VAL A 286 -40.63 11.10 1.81
N GLU A 287 -40.19 12.30 2.16
CA GLU A 287 -41.10 13.38 2.58
C GLU A 287 -40.80 14.70 1.84
N ARG A 288 -41.81 15.13 1.07
CA ARG A 288 -42.02 16.43 0.39
C ARG A 288 -41.21 16.77 -0.87
N ARG A 289 -41.65 16.18 -1.99
CA ARG A 289 -41.90 16.95 -3.24
C ARG A 289 -43.40 16.90 -3.54
N GLY A 290 -44.16 17.80 -2.92
CA GLY A 290 -45.60 17.87 -3.09
C GLY A 290 -46.20 18.96 -2.22
N ALA A 291 -46.25 20.17 -2.78
CA ALA A 291 -47.10 21.33 -2.46
C ALA A 291 -46.28 22.63 -2.55
N GLU A 292 -46.16 23.18 -3.75
CA GLU A 292 -46.20 24.64 -3.91
C GLU A 292 -47.54 24.96 -4.59
N PRO A 293 -48.34 25.91 -4.06
CA PRO A 293 -49.56 26.40 -4.71
C PRO A 293 -49.27 27.28 -5.93
#